data_AF-A0A365ZND2-F1
#
_entry.id   AF-A0A365ZND2-F1
#
_cell.length_a   1.000
_cell.length_b   1.000
_cell.length_c   1.000
_cell.angle_alpha   90.00
_cell.angle_beta   90.00
_cell.angle_gamma   90.00
#
_symmetry.space_group_name_H-M   'P 1'
#
loop_
_entity.id
_entity.type
_entity.pdbx_description
1 polymer ?
#
loop_
_entity_poly.entity_id
_entity_poly.type
_entity_poly.pdbx_seq_one_letter_code
_entity_poly.pdbx_strand_id
1 'polypeptide(L)'
;MTDLTPLDPASAAAGLREAGDGARGFLGVDPVTDNDALLARRLAAIDAQVFRAGDTLLGAAPNPHQPRQAYVASTSADEAALRALLGFLVTYRRTTSWVALAERGAPAVEALRRCGFEERGALRDHRFRAGAAVDVLVWFGKAAAPCPS
;
A
#
# COMPACT_ATOMS: atom_id res chain seq x y z
N MET A 1 9.32 -18.43 3.62
CA MET A 1 9.69 -17.14 3.01
C MET A 1 8.54 -16.78 2.08
N THR A 2 7.97 -15.59 2.17
CA THR A 2 6.85 -15.21 1.29
C THR A 2 7.42 -14.67 -0.01
N ASP A 3 7.08 -15.31 -1.12
CA ASP A 3 7.59 -14.92 -2.44
C ASP A 3 6.76 -13.77 -3.01
N LEU A 4 7.46 -12.68 -3.36
CA LEU A 4 6.87 -11.51 -4.00
C LEU A 4 7.08 -11.60 -5.51
N THR A 5 5.99 -11.61 -6.26
CA THR A 5 6.05 -11.55 -7.73
C THR A 5 5.68 -10.14 -8.19
N PRO A 6 6.59 -9.39 -8.85
CA PRO A 6 6.24 -8.08 -9.40
C PRO A 6 5.21 -8.24 -10.52
N LEU A 7 4.23 -7.34 -10.56
CA LEU A 7 3.22 -7.28 -11.61
C LEU A 7 3.52 -6.13 -12.55
N ASP A 8 3.28 -6.34 -13.85
CA ASP A 8 3.18 -5.23 -14.80
C ASP A 8 1.90 -4.40 -14.51
N PRO A 9 1.81 -3.15 -15.02
CA PRO A 9 0.68 -2.27 -14.73
C PRO A 9 -0.70 -2.83 -15.12
N ALA A 10 -0.79 -3.60 -16.21
CA ALA A 10 -2.07 -4.17 -16.65
C ALA A 10 -2.51 -5.32 -15.74
N SER A 11 -1.58 -6.21 -15.39
CA SER A 11 -1.79 -7.29 -14.42
C SER A 11 -2.14 -6.76 -13.03
N ALA A 12 -1.49 -5.67 -12.61
CA ALA A 12 -1.78 -4.98 -11.35
C ALA A 12 -3.21 -4.39 -11.35
N ALA A 13 -3.59 -3.70 -12.43
CA ALA A 13 -4.93 -3.12 -12.57
C ALA A 13 -6.02 -4.21 -12.53
N ALA A 14 -5.84 -5.30 -13.28
CA ALA A 14 -6.77 -6.43 -13.28
C ALA A 14 -6.90 -7.05 -11.88
N GLY A 15 -5.79 -7.28 -11.18
CA GLY A 15 -5.81 -7.82 -9.82
C GLY A 15 -6.50 -6.89 -8.82
N LEU A 16 -6.27 -5.58 -8.91
CA LEU A 16 -6.93 -4.61 -8.02
C LEU A 16 -8.45 -4.56 -8.26
N ARG A 17 -8.89 -4.68 -9.52
CA ARG A 17 -10.30 -4.79 -9.86
C ARG A 17 -10.93 -6.06 -9.31
N GLU A 18 -10.24 -7.20 -9.42
CA GLU A 18 -10.70 -8.48 -8.85
C GLU A 18 -10.80 -8.44 -7.32
N ALA A 19 -9.87 -7.74 -6.66
CA ALA A 19 -9.91 -7.53 -5.21
C ALA A 19 -11.07 -6.62 -4.74
N GLY A 20 -11.71 -5.89 -5.66
CA GLY A 20 -12.91 -5.10 -5.43
C GLY A 20 -12.76 -4.10 -4.28
N ASP A 21 -13.71 -4.14 -3.33
CA ASP A 21 -13.73 -3.20 -2.20
C ASP A 21 -12.48 -3.29 -1.31
N GLY A 22 -11.79 -4.44 -1.27
CA GLY A 22 -10.54 -4.62 -0.52
C GLY A 22 -9.37 -3.82 -1.07
N ALA A 23 -9.46 -3.36 -2.33
CA ALA A 23 -8.45 -2.55 -3.00
C ALA A 23 -8.83 -1.06 -3.12
N ARG A 24 -9.94 -0.62 -2.50
CA ARG A 24 -10.34 0.79 -2.53
C ARG A 24 -9.30 1.70 -1.87
N GLY A 25 -8.85 2.66 -2.66
CA GLY A 25 -7.84 3.62 -2.26
C GLY A 25 -6.44 3.04 -2.08
N PHE A 26 -6.19 1.88 -2.67
CA PHE A 26 -4.85 1.30 -2.79
C PHE A 26 -3.94 2.31 -3.49
N LEU A 27 -2.93 2.85 -2.77
CA LEU A 27 -2.08 3.94 -3.27
C LEU A 27 -2.87 5.13 -3.88
N GLY A 28 -4.08 5.39 -3.38
CA GLY A 28 -4.93 6.49 -3.84
C GLY A 28 -5.77 6.21 -5.09
N VAL A 29 -5.77 4.99 -5.65
CA VAL A 29 -6.64 4.62 -6.78
C VAL A 29 -7.99 4.06 -6.31
N ASP A 30 -9.03 4.12 -7.16
CA ASP A 30 -10.32 3.48 -6.88
C ASP A 30 -10.65 2.43 -7.97
N PRO A 31 -10.37 1.14 -7.72
CA PRO A 31 -10.58 0.07 -8.69
C PRO A 31 -12.04 -0.29 -8.93
N VAL A 32 -12.99 0.28 -8.19
CA VAL A 32 -14.42 0.08 -8.43
C VAL A 32 -14.95 1.09 -9.45
N THR A 33 -14.40 2.30 -9.49
CA THR A 33 -14.85 3.36 -10.40
C THR A 33 -13.97 3.52 -11.64
N ASP A 34 -12.69 3.18 -11.54
CA ASP A 34 -11.75 3.28 -12.65
C ASP A 34 -11.75 1.99 -13.49
N ASN A 35 -11.64 2.12 -14.81
CA ASN A 35 -11.33 0.97 -15.67
C ASN A 35 -9.83 0.62 -15.63
N ASP A 36 -9.48 -0.57 -16.11
CA ASP A 36 -8.11 -1.10 -16.03
C ASP A 36 -7.06 -0.18 -16.67
N ALA A 37 -7.39 0.43 -17.81
CA ALA A 37 -6.48 1.35 -18.50
C ALA A 37 -6.21 2.61 -17.66
N LEU A 38 -7.25 3.16 -17.03
CA LEU A 38 -7.12 4.31 -16.14
C LEU A 38 -6.35 3.96 -14.87
N LEU A 39 -6.61 2.78 -14.27
CA LEU A 39 -5.87 2.27 -13.12
C LEU A 39 -4.38 2.11 -13.42
N ALA A 40 -4.05 1.42 -14.51
CA ALA A 40 -2.66 1.22 -14.94
C ALA A 40 -1.96 2.55 -15.17
N ARG A 41 -2.63 3.52 -15.81
CA ARG A 41 -2.09 4.86 -16.03
C ARG A 41 -1.85 5.62 -14.73
N ARG A 42 -2.78 5.54 -13.76
CA ARG A 42 -2.65 6.20 -12.45
C ARG A 42 -1.51 5.60 -11.63
N LEU A 43 -1.39 4.28 -11.60
CA LEU A 43 -0.28 3.58 -10.94
C LEU A 43 1.07 3.99 -11.56
N ALA A 44 1.16 4.01 -12.89
CA ALA A 44 2.37 4.46 -13.58
C ALA A 44 2.71 5.93 -13.27
N ALA A 45 1.71 6.82 -13.20
CA ALA A 45 1.93 8.25 -12.95
C ALA A 45 2.51 8.56 -11.56
N ILE A 46 2.33 7.65 -10.58
CA ILE A 46 2.88 7.78 -9.22
C ILE A 46 4.11 6.88 -9.00
N ASP A 47 4.67 6.31 -10.07
CA ASP A 47 5.77 5.33 -10.03
C ASP A 47 5.48 4.16 -9.07
N ALA A 48 4.22 3.69 -9.03
CA ALA A 48 3.84 2.58 -8.18
C ALA A 48 4.40 1.26 -8.71
N GLN A 49 4.94 0.46 -7.80
CA GLN A 49 5.28 -0.94 -8.02
C GLN A 49 4.31 -1.81 -7.23
N VAL A 50 3.65 -2.75 -7.93
CA VAL A 50 2.69 -3.69 -7.34
C VAL A 50 3.26 -5.10 -7.39
N PHE A 51 3.06 -5.84 -6.30
CA PHE A 51 3.48 -7.22 -6.12
C PHE A 51 2.29 -8.10 -5.76
N ARG A 52 2.39 -9.37 -6.12
CA ARG A 52 1.50 -10.44 -5.68
C ARG A 52 2.22 -11.37 -4.72
N ALA A 53 1.53 -11.76 -3.65
CA ALA A 53 1.96 -12.75 -2.67
C ALA A 53 0.74 -13.62 -2.30
N GLY A 54 0.61 -14.79 -2.94
CA GLY A 54 -0.65 -15.55 -2.92
C GLY A 54 -1.80 -14.68 -3.46
N ASP A 55 -2.88 -14.55 -2.69
CA ASP A 55 -4.03 -13.70 -3.02
C ASP A 55 -3.85 -12.24 -2.59
N THR A 56 -2.75 -11.90 -1.90
CA THR A 56 -2.50 -10.55 -1.43
C THR A 56 -1.84 -9.71 -2.52
N LEU A 57 -2.37 -8.52 -2.75
CA LEU A 57 -1.71 -7.48 -3.53
C LEU A 57 -1.06 -6.47 -2.60
N LEU A 58 0.19 -6.15 -2.90
CA LEU A 58 1.05 -5.25 -2.16
C LEU A 58 1.53 -4.14 -3.08
N GLY A 59 1.52 -2.91 -2.61
CA GLY A 59 1.88 -1.74 -3.42
C GLY A 59 2.90 -0.89 -2.71
N ALA A 60 3.84 -0.33 -3.47
CA ALA A 60 4.74 0.71 -2.99
C ALA A 60 4.87 1.82 -4.04
N ALA A 61 4.85 3.08 -3.61
CA ALA A 61 5.15 4.24 -4.43
C ALA A 61 6.15 5.15 -3.69
N PRO A 62 7.17 5.73 -4.35
CA PRO A 62 8.10 6.63 -3.69
C PRO A 62 7.39 7.90 -3.19
N ASN A 63 7.83 8.45 -2.05
CA ASN A 63 7.43 9.80 -1.67
C ASN A 63 8.33 10.82 -2.40
N PRO A 64 7.80 11.65 -3.32
CA PRO A 64 8.61 12.61 -4.08
C PRO A 64 9.24 13.69 -3.20
N HIS A 65 8.72 13.90 -1.99
CA HIS A 65 9.22 14.90 -1.05
C HIS A 65 10.19 14.34 -0.02
N GLN A 66 10.32 13.01 0.09
CA GLN A 66 11.19 12.34 1.05
C GLN A 66 11.87 11.11 0.42
N PRO A 67 13.14 11.23 -0.03
CA PRO A 67 13.82 10.21 -0.85
C PRO A 67 13.96 8.82 -0.23
N ARG A 68 13.82 8.69 1.10
CA ARG A 68 13.89 7.41 1.83
C ARG A 68 12.55 6.99 2.43
N GLN A 69 11.46 7.55 1.93
CA GLN A 69 10.10 7.20 2.34
C GLN A 69 9.32 6.67 1.14
N ALA A 70 8.46 5.67 1.38
CA ALA A 70 7.51 5.19 0.39
C ALA A 70 6.09 5.16 0.98
N TYR A 71 5.10 5.41 0.13
CA TYR A 71 3.73 5.01 0.41
C TYR A 71 3.61 3.51 0.18
N VAL A 72 2.94 2.81 1.09
CA VAL A 72 2.68 1.37 0.98
C VAL A 72 1.19 1.07 1.12
N ALA A 73 0.74 0.02 0.45
CA ALA A 73 -0.63 -0.47 0.50
C ALA A 73 -0.66 -2.00 0.48
N SER A 74 -1.72 -2.58 1.06
CA SER A 74 -2.03 -4.01 1.05
C SER A 74 -3.53 -4.17 0.82
N THR A 75 -3.95 -5.24 0.16
CA THR A 75 -5.37 -5.62 0.06
C THR A 75 -5.84 -6.56 1.17
N SER A 76 -4.92 -7.11 1.97
CA SER A 76 -5.20 -8.13 2.98
C SER A 76 -4.55 -7.85 4.33
N ALA A 77 -4.95 -8.63 5.34
CA ALA A 77 -4.36 -8.66 6.67
C ALA A 77 -3.11 -9.56 6.79
N ASP A 78 -2.55 -10.03 5.68
CA ASP A 78 -1.37 -10.90 5.67
C ASP A 78 -0.10 -10.14 6.09
N GLU A 79 0.31 -10.38 7.34
CA GLU A 79 1.51 -9.81 7.93
C GLU A 79 2.79 -10.28 7.22
N ALA A 80 2.87 -11.55 6.84
CA ALA A 80 4.09 -12.10 6.24
C ALA A 80 4.34 -11.49 4.86
N ALA A 81 3.28 -11.31 4.08
CA ALA A 81 3.32 -10.61 2.81
C ALA A 81 3.78 -9.16 2.97
N LEU A 82 3.19 -8.41 3.91
CA LEU A 82 3.60 -7.03 4.17
C LEU A 82 5.06 -6.96 4.65
N ARG A 83 5.50 -7.81 5.57
CA ARG A 83 6.91 -7.85 6.01
C ARG A 83 7.87 -8.12 4.86
N ALA A 84 7.51 -9.01 3.93
CA ALA A 84 8.31 -9.27 2.74
C ALA A 84 8.46 -8.00 1.88
N LEU A 85 7.38 -7.24 1.67
CA LEU A 85 7.44 -5.95 0.95
C LEU A 85 8.38 -4.98 1.65
N LEU A 86 8.22 -4.78 2.97
CA LEU A 86 9.06 -3.84 3.71
C LEU A 86 10.54 -4.26 3.65
N GLY A 87 10.84 -5.55 3.77
CA GLY A 87 12.18 -6.11 3.60
C GLY A 87 12.76 -5.86 2.21
N PHE A 88 11.96 -6.01 1.16
CA PHE A 88 12.35 -5.66 -0.21
C PHE A 88 12.67 -4.16 -0.33
N LEU A 89 11.82 -3.28 0.22
CA LEU A 89 12.01 -1.83 0.15
C LEU A 89 13.28 -1.37 0.89
N VAL A 90 13.59 -1.95 2.05
CA VAL A 90 14.87 -1.67 2.74
C VAL A 90 16.04 -2.14 1.90
N THR A 91 16.04 -3.41 1.49
CA THR A 91 17.21 -4.07 0.88
C THR A 91 17.52 -3.52 -0.50
N TYR A 92 16.51 -3.34 -1.34
CA TYR A 92 16.69 -3.03 -2.76
C TYR A 92 16.36 -1.59 -3.14
N ARG A 93 15.50 -0.92 -2.35
CA ARG A 93 15.09 0.48 -2.62
C ARG A 93 15.67 1.48 -1.63
N ARG A 94 16.42 1.01 -0.61
CA ARG A 94 17.03 1.82 0.45
C ARG A 94 16.01 2.72 1.17
N THR A 95 14.75 2.30 1.19
CA THR A 95 13.66 3.00 1.88
C THR A 95 13.74 2.69 3.37
N THR A 96 13.77 3.73 4.21
CA THR A 96 13.93 3.60 5.67
C THR A 96 12.67 3.96 6.46
N SER A 97 11.64 4.48 5.79
CA SER A 97 10.35 4.79 6.40
C SER A 97 9.20 4.59 5.43
N TRP A 98 8.00 4.38 5.95
CA TRP A 98 6.83 4.10 5.14
C TRP A 98 5.60 4.81 5.69
N VAL A 99 4.71 5.17 4.79
CA VAL A 99 3.39 5.72 5.11
C VAL A 99 2.34 4.82 4.47
N ALA A 100 1.31 4.44 5.22
CA ALA A 100 0.14 3.77 4.65
C ALA A 100 -1.10 4.60 4.95
N LEU A 101 -2.00 4.67 3.97
CA LEU A 101 -3.29 5.34 4.07
C LEU A 101 -4.38 4.27 4.01
N ALA A 102 -5.07 4.05 5.12
CA ALA A 102 -6.08 3.00 5.23
C ALA A 102 -7.32 3.50 5.95
N GLU A 103 -8.50 3.14 5.44
CA GLU A 103 -9.77 3.38 6.13
C GLU A 103 -9.86 2.53 7.40
N ARG A 104 -10.59 3.03 8.41
CA ARG A 104 -10.85 2.26 9.63
C ARG A 104 -11.59 0.97 9.27
N GLY A 105 -11.04 -0.17 9.71
CA GLY A 105 -11.60 -1.49 9.42
C GLY A 105 -11.20 -2.10 8.07
N ALA A 106 -10.38 -1.41 7.26
CA ALA A 106 -9.82 -2.02 6.05
C ALA A 106 -8.92 -3.22 6.43
N PRO A 107 -8.89 -4.31 5.63
CA PRO A 107 -8.10 -5.51 5.94
C PRO A 107 -6.61 -5.22 6.22
N ALA A 108 -6.04 -4.25 5.52
CA ALA A 108 -4.64 -3.84 5.68
C ALA A 108 -4.29 -3.32 7.08
N VAL A 109 -5.26 -2.79 7.84
CA VAL A 109 -5.02 -2.18 9.16
C VAL A 109 -4.39 -3.18 10.13
N GLU A 110 -4.85 -4.43 10.14
CA GLU A 110 -4.28 -5.45 11.04
C GLU A 110 -2.85 -5.83 10.63
N ALA A 111 -2.56 -5.94 9.33
CA ALA A 111 -1.20 -6.18 8.86
C ALA A 111 -0.26 -5.04 9.25
N LEU A 112 -0.70 -3.78 9.08
CA LEU A 112 0.07 -2.59 9.45
C LEU A 112 0.41 -2.59 10.94
N ARG A 113 -0.59 -2.81 11.80
CA ARG A 113 -0.38 -2.86 13.26
C ARG A 113 0.63 -3.93 13.64
N ARG A 114 0.50 -5.15 13.10
CA ARG A 114 1.42 -6.26 13.40
C ARG A 114 2.83 -6.02 12.85
N CYS A 115 2.96 -5.30 11.74
CA CYS A 115 4.25 -4.87 11.20
C CYS A 115 4.88 -3.70 11.98
N GLY A 116 4.26 -3.23 13.06
CA GLY A 116 4.80 -2.17 13.92
C GLY A 116 4.58 -0.76 13.38
N PHE A 117 3.58 -0.56 12.50
CA PHE A 117 3.17 0.78 12.11
C PHE A 117 2.40 1.43 13.27
N GLU A 118 2.62 2.73 13.43
CA GLU A 118 1.92 3.56 14.40
C GLU A 118 0.90 4.45 13.69
N GLU A 119 -0.31 4.55 14.24
CA GLU A 119 -1.31 5.53 13.79
C GLU A 119 -0.84 6.94 14.17
N ARG A 120 -0.64 7.81 13.18
CA ARG A 120 -0.14 9.19 13.38
C ARG A 120 -1.22 10.25 13.26
N GLY A 121 -2.40 9.88 12.77
CA GLY A 121 -3.53 10.77 12.65
C GLY A 121 -4.55 10.27 11.64
N ALA A 122 -5.53 11.12 11.36
CA ALA A 122 -6.58 10.88 10.38
C ALA A 122 -6.72 12.09 9.45
N LEU A 123 -6.86 11.82 8.16
CA LEU A 123 -7.30 12.79 7.17
C LEU A 123 -8.82 12.75 7.16
N ARG A 124 -9.45 13.81 7.68
CA ARG A 124 -10.91 13.91 7.81
C ARG A 124 -11.56 14.09 6.44
N ASP A 125 -12.68 13.41 6.23
CA ASP A 125 -13.50 13.51 5.01
C ASP A 125 -12.69 13.34 3.72
N HIS A 126 -11.59 12.58 3.80
CA HIS A 126 -10.57 12.56 2.75
C HIS A 126 -10.99 11.77 1.52
N ARG A 127 -11.92 10.83 1.69
CA ARG A 127 -12.49 10.04 0.59
C ARG A 127 -14.00 10.14 0.59
N PHE A 128 -14.60 10.04 -0.59
CA PHE A 128 -16.04 9.97 -0.75
C PHE A 128 -16.42 8.61 -1.30
N ARG A 129 -17.25 7.85 -0.57
CA ARG A 129 -17.64 6.48 -0.91
C ARG A 129 -19.07 6.22 -0.46
N ALA A 130 -19.85 5.55 -1.32
CA ALA A 130 -21.23 5.16 -1.03
C ALA A 130 -22.12 6.33 -0.54
N GLY A 131 -21.88 7.55 -1.07
CA GLY A 131 -22.65 8.74 -0.70
C GLY A 131 -22.21 9.42 0.60
N ALA A 132 -21.12 8.98 1.23
CA ALA A 132 -20.59 9.56 2.46
C ALA A 132 -19.11 9.91 2.34
N ALA A 133 -18.69 10.98 3.03
CA ALA A 133 -17.29 11.23 3.29
C ALA A 133 -16.78 10.26 4.36
N VAL A 134 -15.56 9.74 4.18
CA VAL A 134 -14.91 8.80 5.09
C VAL A 134 -13.51 9.26 5.44
N ASP A 135 -13.17 9.09 6.71
CA ASP A 135 -11.83 9.38 7.22
C ASP A 135 -10.83 8.31 6.79
N VAL A 136 -9.61 8.76 6.51
CA VAL A 136 -8.49 7.88 6.18
C VAL A 136 -7.42 8.00 7.26
N LEU A 137 -7.05 6.87 7.87
CA LEU A 137 -6.02 6.83 8.89
C LEU A 137 -4.63 6.84 8.24
N VAL A 138 -3.72 7.63 8.83
CA VAL A 138 -2.32 7.73 8.43
C VAL A 138 -1.50 6.85 9.36
N TRP A 139 -0.88 5.83 8.78
CA TRP A 139 -0.01 4.89 9.47
C TRP A 139 1.43 5.15 9.08
N PHE A 140 2.34 5.21 10.07
CA PHE A 140 3.76 5.42 9.84
C PHE A 140 4.57 4.25 10.36
N GLY A 141 5.48 3.75 9.53
CA GLY A 141 6.47 2.74 9.90
C GLY A 141 7.88 3.23 9.62
N LYS A 142 8.85 2.68 10.35
CA LYS A 142 10.28 2.95 10.13
C LYS A 142 11.04 1.64 10.16
N ALA A 143 12.07 1.53 9.31
CA ALA A 143 13.01 0.41 9.40
C ALA A 143 13.67 0.44 10.78
N ALA A 144 13.89 -0.74 11.37
CA ALA A 144 14.73 -0.85 12.55
C ALA A 144 16.07 -0.18 12.24
N ALA A 145 16.58 0.63 13.17
CA ALA A 145 17.92 1.17 13.03
C ALA A 145 18.89 -0.01 12.83
N PRO A 146 19.84 0.05 11.89
CA PRO A 146 20.92 -0.92 11.90
C PRO A 146 21.56 -0.89 13.30
N CYS A 147 21.77 -2.06 13.91
CA CYS A 147 22.49 -2.14 15.18
C CYS A 147 23.74 -1.26 15.08
N PRO A 148 24.04 -0.39 16.07
CA PRO A 148 25.35 0.22 16.13
C PRO A 148 26.36 -0.93 16.24
N SER A 149 27.18 -1.08 15.20
CA SER A 149 28.36 -1.94 15.18
C SER A 149 29.35 -1.50 16.25
#